data_AF-A0A1V5BNV0-F1
#
_entry.id   AF-A0A1V5BNV0-F1
#
_cell.length_a   1.000
_cell.length_b   1.000
_cell.length_c   1.000
_cell.angle_alpha   90.00
_cell.angle_beta   90.00
_cell.angle_gamma   90.00
#
_symmetry.space_group_name_H-M   'P 1'
#
loop_
_entity.id
_entity.type
_entity.pdbx_description
1 polymer ?
#
loop_
_entity_poly.entity_id
_entity_poly.type
_entity_poly.pdbx_seq_one_letter_code
_entity_poly.pdbx_strand_id
1 'polypeptide(L)'
;MRMKIKTSEYNMDTGTVDVVSEDGKQISILCNRLEDMLSLSLSMRIEYSRLIYKESIQFAELVLTDGLRAYLEEYQQPYHEQERNLRKQLEKQYPAETAREIARKFMMHDS
;
A
#
# COMPACT_ATOMS: atom_id res chain seq x y z
N MET A 1 -8.58 -18.08 -16.36
CA MET A 1 -9.96 -17.64 -16.04
C MET A 1 -9.88 -16.70 -14.85
N ARG A 2 -10.27 -15.43 -15.00
CA ARG A 2 -10.18 -14.41 -13.93
C ARG A 2 -11.37 -14.62 -12.99
N MET A 3 -11.10 -14.80 -11.71
CA MET A 3 -12.15 -14.89 -10.68
C MET A 3 -12.88 -13.55 -10.61
N LYS A 4 -14.21 -13.57 -10.66
CA LYS A 4 -15.03 -12.38 -10.42
C LYS A 4 -15.43 -12.34 -8.96
N ILE A 5 -15.13 -11.23 -8.31
CA ILE A 5 -15.42 -11.01 -6.89
C ILE A 5 -16.83 -10.47 -6.74
N LYS A 6 -17.64 -11.13 -5.92
CA LYS A 6 -18.98 -10.67 -5.57
C LYS A 6 -18.95 -9.81 -4.31
N THR A 7 -18.28 -10.29 -3.27
CA THR A 7 -18.10 -9.57 -2.00
C THR A 7 -16.70 -9.80 -1.45
N SER A 8 -16.21 -8.84 -0.69
CA SER A 8 -14.93 -8.92 0.01
C SER A 8 -15.01 -8.15 1.32
N GLU A 9 -14.46 -8.68 2.39
CA GLU A 9 -14.46 -8.06 3.72
C GLU A 9 -13.16 -8.37 4.47
N TYR A 10 -12.65 -7.39 5.20
CA TYR A 10 -11.53 -7.63 6.11
C TYR A 10 -12.04 -8.19 7.43
N ASN A 11 -11.57 -9.40 7.76
CA ASN A 11 -11.85 -10.09 9.00
C ASN A 11 -10.73 -9.82 10.00
N MET A 12 -11.03 -8.99 11.00
CA MET A 12 -10.04 -8.59 12.02
C MET A 12 -9.65 -9.74 12.96
N ASP A 13 -10.53 -10.71 13.18
CA ASP A 13 -10.27 -11.83 14.08
C ASP A 13 -9.21 -12.76 13.51
N THR A 14 -9.17 -12.91 12.18
CA THR A 14 -8.25 -13.78 11.46
C THR A 14 -7.10 -13.03 10.78
N GLY A 15 -7.23 -11.71 10.62
CA GLY A 15 -6.30 -10.89 9.84
C GLY A 15 -6.34 -11.24 8.34
N THR A 16 -7.51 -11.64 7.84
CA THR A 16 -7.70 -12.03 6.43
C THR A 16 -8.62 -11.07 5.69
N VAL A 17 -8.43 -10.95 4.38
CA VAL A 17 -9.51 -10.48 3.51
C VAL A 17 -10.25 -11.72 2.98
N ASP A 18 -11.50 -11.86 3.40
CA ASP A 18 -12.39 -12.95 3.02
C ASP A 18 -13.17 -12.56 1.77
N VAL A 19 -13.08 -13.36 0.73
CA VAL A 19 -13.60 -13.07 -0.60
C VAL A 19 -14.60 -14.14 -1.01
N VAL A 20 -15.76 -13.72 -1.51
CA VAL A 20 -16.74 -14.60 -2.15
C VAL A 20 -16.83 -14.24 -3.62
N SER A 21 -16.61 -15.23 -4.48
CA SER A 21 -16.74 -15.06 -5.93
C SER A 21 -18.19 -15.13 -6.40
N GLU A 22 -18.45 -14.70 -7.64
CA GLU A 22 -19.78 -14.82 -8.25
C GLU A 22 -20.27 -16.27 -8.35
N ASP A 23 -19.35 -17.25 -8.51
CA ASP A 23 -19.66 -18.68 -8.51
C ASP A 23 -19.74 -19.29 -7.09
N GLY A 24 -19.69 -18.46 -6.04
CA GLY A 24 -19.88 -18.87 -4.64
C GLY A 24 -18.67 -19.50 -3.98
N LYS A 25 -17.50 -19.51 -4.64
CA LYS A 25 -16.25 -19.96 -4.01
C LYS A 25 -15.78 -18.94 -2.98
N GLN A 26 -15.23 -19.44 -1.90
CA GLN A 26 -14.70 -18.64 -0.81
C GLN A 26 -13.19 -18.83 -0.73
N ILE A 27 -12.47 -17.72 -0.61
CA ILE A 27 -11.03 -17.70 -0.34
C ILE A 27 -10.75 -16.69 0.76
N SER A 28 -9.70 -16.93 1.55
CA SER A 28 -9.23 -16.00 2.58
C SER A 28 -7.77 -15.66 2.29
N ILE A 29 -7.50 -14.37 2.11
CA ILE A 29 -6.16 -13.85 1.81
C ILE A 29 -5.50 -13.43 3.12
N LEU A 30 -4.37 -14.03 3.47
CA LEU A 30 -3.61 -13.72 4.69
C LEU A 30 -2.83 -12.41 4.53
N CYS A 31 -3.38 -11.31 5.06
CA CYS A 31 -2.83 -9.97 4.89
C CYS A 31 -1.49 -9.77 5.62
N ASN A 32 -1.33 -10.33 6.81
CA ASN A 32 -0.11 -10.22 7.59
C ASN A 32 1.12 -10.79 6.85
N ARG A 33 0.97 -11.97 6.24
CA ARG A 33 2.06 -12.60 5.47
C ARG A 33 2.42 -11.79 4.23
N LEU A 34 1.43 -11.20 3.56
CA LEU A 34 1.66 -10.37 2.38
C LEU A 34 2.46 -9.10 2.73
N GLU A 35 2.13 -8.43 3.84
CA GLU A 35 2.86 -7.25 4.29
C GLU A 35 4.33 -7.56 4.57
N ASP A 36 4.61 -8.68 5.25
CA ASP A 36 5.98 -9.13 5.53
C ASP A 36 6.76 -9.47 4.25
N MET A 37 6.13 -10.19 3.32
CA MET A 37 6.76 -10.58 2.05
C MET A 37 7.06 -9.40 1.13
N LEU A 38 6.21 -8.37 1.14
CA LEU A 38 6.33 -7.22 0.24
C LEU A 38 7.37 -6.19 0.70
N SER A 39 7.89 -6.28 1.94
CA SER A 39 8.87 -5.33 2.48
C SER A 39 8.46 -3.86 2.29
N LEU A 40 7.19 -3.56 2.59
CA LEU A 40 6.57 -2.27 2.27
C LEU A 40 7.24 -1.10 3.00
N SER A 41 7.47 -0.02 2.25
CA SER A 41 7.81 1.29 2.82
C SER A 41 6.62 1.84 3.62
N LEU A 42 6.85 2.85 4.45
CA LEU A 42 5.78 3.43 5.28
C LEU A 42 4.60 3.96 4.45
N SER A 43 4.87 4.69 3.35
CA SER A 43 3.81 5.21 2.47
C SER A 43 3.04 4.10 1.78
N MET A 44 3.72 3.01 1.39
CA MET A 44 3.05 1.82 0.86
C MET A 44 2.20 1.13 1.91
N ARG A 45 2.62 1.09 3.19
CA ARG A 45 1.83 0.51 4.29
C ARG A 45 0.53 1.27 4.55
N ILE A 46 0.56 2.61 4.45
CA ILE A 46 -0.65 3.44 4.56
C ILE A 46 -1.64 3.06 3.46
N GLU A 47 -1.16 3.00 2.21
CA GLU A 47 -2.01 2.64 1.08
C GLU A 47 -2.49 1.18 1.14
N TYR A 48 -1.62 0.26 1.51
CA TYR A 48 -1.95 -1.14 1.73
C TYR A 48 -3.04 -1.31 2.80
N SER A 49 -2.92 -0.58 3.90
CA SER A 49 -3.94 -0.56 4.96
C SER A 49 -5.26 0.01 4.42
N ARG A 50 -5.23 1.09 3.64
CA ARG A 50 -6.41 1.67 2.98
C ARG A 50 -7.11 0.64 2.10
N LEU A 51 -6.36 -0.08 1.26
CA LEU A 51 -6.88 -1.14 0.40
C LEU A 51 -7.59 -2.23 1.22
N ILE A 52 -6.99 -2.70 2.31
CA ILE A 52 -7.59 -3.75 3.14
C ILE A 52 -8.88 -3.27 3.81
N TYR A 53 -8.85 -2.11 4.46
CA TYR A 53 -9.95 -1.65 5.30
C TYR A 53 -11.09 -0.98 4.54
N LYS A 54 -10.81 -0.32 3.41
CA LYS A 54 -11.79 0.52 2.69
C LYS A 54 -12.12 -0.02 1.29
N GLU A 55 -11.18 -0.69 0.64
CA GLU A 55 -11.32 -1.10 -0.77
C GLU A 55 -10.93 -2.57 -0.96
N SER A 56 -11.45 -3.44 -0.07
CA SER A 56 -11.03 -4.84 0.04
C SER A 56 -11.25 -5.64 -1.25
N ILE A 57 -12.23 -5.28 -2.09
CA ILE A 57 -12.42 -5.87 -3.42
C ILE A 57 -11.22 -5.57 -4.32
N GLN A 58 -10.78 -4.31 -4.38
CA GLN A 58 -9.61 -3.92 -5.18
C GLN A 58 -8.35 -4.61 -4.66
N PHE A 59 -8.17 -4.67 -3.34
CA PHE A 59 -7.09 -5.44 -2.72
C PHE A 59 -7.08 -6.90 -3.22
N ALA A 60 -8.22 -7.57 -3.13
CA ALA A 60 -8.32 -8.97 -3.54
C ALA A 60 -8.08 -9.15 -5.05
N GLU A 61 -8.56 -8.25 -5.90
CA GLU A 61 -8.27 -8.28 -7.34
C GLU A 61 -6.77 -8.12 -7.62
N LEU A 62 -6.11 -7.20 -6.92
CA LEU A 62 -4.67 -6.95 -7.06
C LEU A 62 -3.86 -8.18 -6.62
N VAL A 63 -4.23 -8.85 -5.53
CA VAL A 63 -3.55 -10.07 -5.08
C VAL A 63 -3.79 -11.23 -6.04
N LEU A 64 -5.03 -11.45 -6.48
CA LEU A 64 -5.39 -12.54 -7.38
C LEU A 64 -4.79 -12.41 -8.79
N THR A 65 -4.36 -11.20 -9.16
CA THR A 65 -3.71 -10.91 -10.44
C THR A 65 -2.22 -10.66 -10.31
N ASP A 66 -1.65 -10.84 -9.12
CA ASP A 66 -0.24 -10.55 -8.80
C ASP A 66 0.19 -9.10 -9.12
N GLY A 67 -0.78 -8.17 -9.10
CA GLY A 67 -0.59 -6.74 -9.42
C GLY A 67 -0.37 -5.84 -8.21
N LEU A 68 -0.56 -6.36 -6.99
CA LEU A 68 -0.50 -5.58 -5.75
C LEU A 68 0.82 -4.82 -5.59
N ARG A 69 1.95 -5.49 -5.85
CA ARG A 69 3.26 -4.85 -5.72
C ARG A 69 3.44 -3.68 -6.68
N ALA A 70 3.12 -3.89 -7.95
CA ALA A 70 3.24 -2.85 -8.97
C ALA A 70 2.35 -1.64 -8.65
N TYR A 71 1.12 -1.87 -8.18
CA TYR A 71 0.22 -0.82 -7.74
C TYR A 71 0.80 0.02 -6.59
N LEU A 72 1.36 -0.63 -5.56
CA LEU A 72 1.95 0.07 -4.42
C LEU A 72 3.22 0.83 -4.80
N GLU A 73 4.03 0.30 -5.73
CA GLU A 73 5.20 0.99 -6.28
C GLU A 73 4.79 2.22 -7.08
N GLU A 74 3.73 2.14 -7.89
CA GLU A 74 3.18 3.28 -8.63
C GLU A 74 2.62 4.36 -7.69
N TYR A 75 1.87 3.96 -6.66
CA TYR A 75 1.36 4.87 -5.64
C TYR A 75 2.48 5.65 -4.92
N GLN A 76 3.65 5.03 -4.74
CA GLN A 76 4.78 5.67 -4.08
C GLN A 76 5.52 6.70 -4.97
N GLN A 77 5.41 6.62 -6.30
CA GLN A 77 6.20 7.49 -7.21
C GLN A 77 6.00 8.99 -6.97
N PRO A 78 4.76 9.51 -6.83
CA PRO A 78 4.54 10.92 -6.53
C PRO A 78 5.16 11.36 -5.19
N TYR A 79 5.09 10.50 -4.16
CA TYR A 79 5.72 10.79 -2.86
C TYR A 79 7.23 10.95 -2.98
N HIS A 80 7.89 10.09 -3.76
CA HIS A 80 9.31 10.20 -4.00
C HIS A 80 9.69 11.43 -4.82
N GLU A 81 8.86 11.84 -5.78
CA GLU A 81 9.10 13.06 -6.52
C GLU A 81 8.97 14.29 -5.63
N GLN A 82 7.92 14.37 -4.82
CA GLN A 82 7.71 15.44 -3.85
C GLN A 82 8.85 15.49 -2.82
N GLU A 83 9.23 14.35 -2.24
CA GLU A 83 10.38 14.23 -1.33
C GLU A 83 11.67 14.74 -1.99
N ARG A 84 11.96 14.33 -3.23
CA ARG A 84 13.15 14.78 -3.97
C ARG A 84 13.13 16.28 -4.24
N ASN A 85 11.98 16.83 -4.62
CA ASN A 85 11.83 18.25 -4.91
C ASN A 85 12.02 19.10 -3.64
N LEU A 86 11.39 18.70 -2.53
CA LEU A 86 11.56 19.36 -1.24
C LEU A 86 13.01 19.24 -0.75
N ARG A 87 13.61 18.04 -0.86
CA ARG A 87 15.02 17.83 -0.49
C ARG A 87 15.96 18.74 -1.27
N LYS A 88 15.80 18.86 -2.60
CA LYS A 88 16.61 19.77 -3.43
C LYS A 88 16.49 21.24 -3.01
N GLN A 89 15.32 21.66 -2.50
CA GLN A 89 15.14 23.02 -1.98
C GLN A 89 15.87 23.19 -0.64
N LEU A 90 15.76 22.20 0.25
CA LEU A 90 16.39 22.22 1.57
C LEU A 90 17.91 22.08 1.51
N GLU A 91 18.46 21.34 0.54
CA GLU A 91 19.90 21.20 0.29
C GLU A 91 20.60 22.55 -0.01
N LYS A 92 19.84 23.61 -0.34
CA LYS A 92 20.37 24.98 -0.48
C LYS A 92 20.74 25.62 0.86
N GLN A 93 20.17 25.13 1.95
CA GLN A 93 20.27 25.72 3.29
C GLN A 93 20.83 24.73 4.33
N TYR A 94 20.72 23.43 4.08
CA TYR A 94 21.11 22.37 5.01
C TYR A 94 22.00 21.34 4.34
N PRO A 95 22.88 20.66 5.09
CA PRO A 95 23.59 19.48 4.61
C PRO A 95 22.63 18.42 4.06
N ALA A 96 23.07 17.65 3.06
CA ALA A 96 22.21 16.71 2.34
C ALA A 96 21.49 15.68 3.24
N GLU A 97 22.17 15.19 4.27
CA GLU A 97 21.58 14.25 5.23
C GLU A 97 20.46 14.90 6.06
N THR A 98 20.70 16.10 6.58
CA THR A 98 19.70 16.88 7.33
C THR A 98 18.51 17.25 6.45
N ALA A 99 18.75 17.71 5.21
CA ALA A 99 17.70 18.02 4.25
C ALA A 99 16.82 16.80 3.93
N ARG A 100 17.44 15.61 3.79
CA ARG A 100 16.72 14.35 3.59
C ARG A 100 15.84 14.00 4.79
N GLU A 101 16.38 14.13 6.01
CA GLU A 101 15.62 13.79 7.22
C GLU A 101 14.44 14.75 7.45
N ILE A 102 14.65 16.05 7.19
CA ILE A 102 13.57 17.07 7.24
C ILE A 102 12.50 16.76 6.19
N ALA A 103 12.89 16.51 4.93
CA ALA A 103 11.94 16.20 3.87
C ALA A 103 11.13 14.94 4.18
N ARG A 104 11.77 13.88 4.70
CA ARG A 104 11.08 12.68 5.16
C ARG A 104 10.09 12.96 6.27
N LYS A 105 10.51 13.64 7.34
CA LYS A 105 9.62 13.94 8.47
C LYS A 105 8.43 14.80 8.05
N PHE A 106 8.67 15.82 7.25
CA PHE A 106 7.63 16.71 6.73
C PHE A 106 6.57 15.94 5.93
N MET A 107 7.01 15.11 4.98
CA MET A 107 6.11 14.29 4.16
C MET A 107 5.38 13.18 4.94
N MET A 108 5.82 12.85 6.16
CA MET A 108 5.20 11.84 7.02
C MET A 108 4.14 12.41 7.99
N HIS A 109 4.09 13.73 8.20
CA HIS A 109 3.17 14.36 9.17
C HIS A 109 1.82 14.79 8.59
N ASP A 110 1.61 14.69 7.27
CA ASP A 110 0.37 15.10 6.58
C ASP A 110 -0.60 13.93 6.27
N SER A 111 -0.51 12.79 6.98
CA SER A 111 -1.41 11.63 6.79
C SER A 111 -2.27 11.32 8.02
#